data_AF-A0A7Y4HRJ8-F1
#
_entry.id   AF-A0A7Y4HRJ8-F1
#
_cell.length_a   1.000
_cell.length_b   1.000
_cell.length_c   1.000
_cell.angle_alpha   90.00
_cell.angle_beta   90.00
_cell.angle_gamma   90.00
#
_symmetry.space_group_name_H-M   'P 1'
#
loop_
_entity.id
_entity.type
_entity.pdbx_description
1 polymer ?
#
loop_
_entity_poly.entity_id
_entity_poly.type
_entity_poly.pdbx_seq_one_letter_code
_entity_poly.pdbx_strand_id
1 'polypeptide(L)'
;MEFQILMTVLSGLLIVVGVAGVIVPILPGSILIIGSLLMWALVVSSTAGWVAFGVGAVLAVAGLLAGAVLTGRKLQQRQIPGRSVVVGLVTGVIGMFLIPVVGLFVGFAAGLFASEFARQRQFAPALSSSGAALKATGIGILVELGLALLAGSVWVIGVWVHFATV
;
A
#
# COMPACT_ATOMS: atom_id res chain seq x y z
N MET A 1 -17.47 -20.26 -9.58
CA MET A 1 -16.00 -20.17 -9.68
C MET A 1 -15.55 -18.94 -10.48
N GLU A 2 -15.98 -18.77 -11.73
CA GLU A 2 -15.55 -17.62 -12.57
C GLU A 2 -15.86 -16.25 -11.95
N PHE A 3 -17.05 -16.06 -11.37
CA PHE A 3 -17.43 -14.81 -10.70
C PHE A 3 -16.54 -14.47 -9.49
N GLN A 4 -16.11 -15.47 -8.70
CA GLN A 4 -15.22 -15.26 -7.55
C GLN A 4 -13.81 -14.87 -7.99
N ILE A 5 -13.31 -15.46 -9.07
CA ILE A 5 -12.01 -15.11 -9.66
C ILE A 5 -12.06 -13.66 -10.17
N LEU A 6 -13.10 -13.29 -10.92
CA LEU A 6 -13.28 -11.94 -11.44
C LEU A 6 -13.31 -10.89 -10.31
N MET A 7 -14.07 -11.16 -9.25
CA MET A 7 -14.17 -10.28 -8.09
C MET A 7 -12.85 -10.20 -7.31
N THR A 8 -12.10 -11.30 -7.23
CA THR A 8 -10.76 -11.29 -6.63
C THR A 8 -9.81 -10.39 -7.42
N VAL A 9 -9.78 -10.50 -8.75
CA VAL A 9 -8.97 -9.62 -9.60
C VAL A 9 -9.39 -8.16 -9.43
N LEU A 10 -10.70 -7.88 -9.44
CA LEU A 10 -11.23 -6.54 -9.23
C LEU A 10 -10.83 -5.96 -7.88
N SER A 11 -10.90 -6.76 -6.80
CA SER A 11 -10.46 -6.35 -5.47
C SER A 11 -8.97 -6.02 -5.44
N GLY A 12 -8.13 -6.82 -6.09
CA GLY A 12 -6.71 -6.54 -6.24
C GLY A 12 -6.45 -5.21 -6.95
N LEU A 13 -7.17 -4.94 -8.04
CA LEU A 13 -7.09 -3.67 -8.76
C LEU A 13 -7.52 -2.48 -7.89
N LEU A 14 -8.63 -2.62 -7.15
CA LEU A 14 -9.11 -1.57 -6.25
C LEU A 14 -8.14 -1.30 -5.10
N ILE A 15 -7.44 -2.33 -4.58
CA ILE A 15 -6.39 -2.15 -3.57
C ILE A 15 -5.23 -1.36 -4.16
N VAL A 16 -4.77 -1.69 -5.38
CA VAL A 16 -3.70 -0.95 -6.06
C VAL A 16 -4.11 0.51 -6.29
N VAL A 17 -5.34 0.77 -6.72
CA VAL A 17 -5.88 2.13 -6.88
C VAL A 17 -5.98 2.85 -5.54
N GLY A 18 -6.42 2.17 -4.47
CA GLY A 18 -6.47 2.74 -3.12
C GLY A 18 -5.10 3.12 -2.60
N VAL A 19 -4.10 2.26 -2.78
CA VAL A 19 -2.70 2.54 -2.46
C VAL A 19 -2.17 3.73 -3.28
N ALA A 20 -2.48 3.82 -4.57
CA ALA A 20 -2.14 4.98 -5.39
C ALA A 20 -2.85 6.26 -4.91
N GLY A 21 -4.08 6.15 -4.42
CA GLY A 21 -4.86 7.25 -3.82
C GLY A 21 -4.28 7.77 -2.50
N VAL A 22 -3.49 6.97 -1.77
CA VAL A 22 -2.72 7.47 -0.61
C VAL A 22 -1.58 8.40 -1.06
N ILE A 23 -0.94 8.10 -2.20
CA ILE A 23 0.14 8.93 -2.75
C ILE A 23 -0.39 10.16 -3.47
N VAL A 24 -1.46 9.98 -4.24
CA VAL A 24 -2.12 11.01 -5.02
C VAL A 24 -3.43 11.34 -4.30
N PRO A 25 -3.50 12.41 -3.48
CA PRO A 25 -4.61 12.70 -2.57
C PRO A 25 -5.86 13.24 -3.31
N ILE A 26 -6.28 12.55 -4.37
CA ILE A 26 -7.52 12.78 -5.11
C ILE A 26 -8.65 11.93 -4.49
N LEU A 27 -8.33 10.73 -3.98
CA LEU A 27 -9.28 9.83 -3.33
C LEU A 27 -8.74 9.36 -1.97
N PRO A 28 -9.61 9.20 -0.94
CA PRO A 28 -9.21 8.62 0.34
C PRO A 28 -8.88 7.12 0.14
N GLY A 29 -7.60 6.86 -0.14
CA GLY A 29 -7.10 5.54 -0.54
C GLY A 29 -7.42 4.42 0.45
N SER A 30 -7.29 4.71 1.74
CA SER A 30 -7.63 3.79 2.82
C SER A 30 -9.11 3.35 2.80
N ILE A 31 -10.03 4.23 2.40
CA ILE A 31 -11.46 3.90 2.30
C ILE A 31 -11.71 2.96 1.10
N LEU A 32 -11.03 3.19 -0.02
CA LEU A 32 -11.09 2.29 -1.19
C LEU A 32 -10.59 0.88 -0.85
N ILE A 33 -9.51 0.77 -0.07
CA ILE A 33 -8.97 -0.52 0.38
C ILE A 33 -9.99 -1.25 1.26
N ILE A 34 -10.61 -0.55 2.22
CA ILE A 34 -11.66 -1.14 3.07
C ILE A 34 -12.84 -1.64 2.22
N GLY A 35 -13.32 -0.82 1.28
CA GLY A 35 -14.41 -1.19 0.39
C GLY A 35 -14.08 -2.40 -0.49
N SER A 36 -12.84 -2.45 -1.01
CA SER A 36 -12.35 -3.58 -1.79
C SER A 36 -12.29 -4.88 -0.97
N LEU A 37 -11.75 -4.82 0.24
CA LEU A 37 -11.67 -5.95 1.16
C LEU A 37 -13.06 -6.47 1.56
N LEU A 38 -13.99 -5.55 1.84
CA LEU A 38 -15.37 -5.89 2.20
C LEU A 38 -16.07 -6.56 1.02
N MET A 39 -15.96 -5.97 -0.18
CA MET A 39 -16.51 -6.55 -1.40
C MET A 39 -15.99 -7.97 -1.62
N TRP A 40 -14.67 -8.16 -1.46
CA TRP A 40 -14.06 -9.48 -1.60
C TRP A 40 -14.58 -10.48 -0.57
N ALA A 41 -14.63 -10.08 0.70
CA ALA A 41 -15.12 -10.93 1.79
C ALA A 41 -16.58 -11.36 1.61
N LEU A 42 -17.44 -10.46 1.12
CA LEU A 42 -18.84 -10.76 0.80
C LEU A 42 -18.97 -11.78 -0.33
N VAL A 43 -18.19 -11.63 -1.40
CA VAL A 43 -18.26 -12.54 -2.57
C VAL A 43 -17.70 -13.93 -2.25
N VAL A 44 -16.57 -13.97 -1.55
CA VAL A 44 -15.90 -15.22 -1.18
C VAL A 44 -16.63 -15.90 -0.02
N SER A 45 -17.23 -15.13 0.90
CA SER A 45 -18.04 -15.60 2.04
C SER A 45 -17.34 -16.70 2.88
N SER A 46 -16.01 -16.72 2.90
CA SER A 46 -15.20 -17.70 3.63
C SER A 46 -14.59 -17.08 4.88
N THR A 47 -14.19 -17.93 5.84
CA THR A 47 -13.48 -17.48 7.04
C THR A 47 -12.22 -16.68 6.69
N ALA A 48 -11.46 -17.10 5.67
CA ALA A 48 -10.28 -16.37 5.19
C ALA A 48 -10.65 -14.98 4.64
N GLY A 49 -11.76 -14.87 3.91
CA GLY A 49 -12.32 -13.60 3.43
C GLY A 49 -12.61 -12.63 4.57
N TRP A 50 -13.33 -13.10 5.58
CA TRP A 50 -13.70 -12.28 6.74
C TRP A 50 -12.52 -11.89 7.63
N VAL A 51 -11.56 -12.81 7.83
CA VAL A 51 -10.31 -12.49 8.56
C VAL A 51 -9.50 -11.45 7.82
N ALA A 52 -9.36 -11.58 6.49
CA ALA A 52 -8.63 -10.61 5.70
C ALA A 52 -9.29 -9.22 5.73
N PHE A 53 -10.63 -9.17 5.66
CA PHE A 53 -11.37 -7.92 5.84
C PHE A 53 -11.17 -7.33 7.24
N GLY A 54 -11.34 -8.11 8.30
CA GLY A 54 -11.21 -7.61 9.67
C GLY A 54 -9.83 -7.02 9.95
N VAL A 55 -8.77 -7.79 9.65
CA VAL A 55 -7.39 -7.33 9.86
C VAL A 55 -7.04 -6.18 8.90
N GLY A 56 -7.37 -6.30 7.62
CA GLY A 56 -7.07 -5.27 6.63
C GLY A 56 -7.83 -3.96 6.86
N ALA A 57 -9.07 -4.01 7.34
CA ALA A 57 -9.85 -2.83 7.68
C ALA A 57 -9.28 -2.10 8.91
N VAL A 58 -8.87 -2.84 9.95
CA VAL A 58 -8.20 -2.25 11.11
C VAL A 58 -6.92 -1.52 10.69
N LEU A 59 -6.11 -2.16 9.84
CA LEU A 59 -4.89 -1.56 9.29
C LEU A 59 -5.19 -0.30 8.48
N ALA A 60 -6.13 -0.36 7.54
CA ALA A 60 -6.50 0.78 6.70
C ALA A 60 -7.10 1.94 7.51
N VAL A 61 -7.93 1.67 8.52
CA VAL A 61 -8.46 2.70 9.44
C VAL A 61 -7.33 3.31 10.26
N ALA A 62 -6.43 2.49 10.81
CA ALA A 62 -5.25 3.00 11.51
C ALA A 62 -4.37 3.88 10.61
N GLY A 63 -4.23 3.50 9.33
CA GLY A 63 -3.52 4.27 8.31
C GLY A 63 -4.18 5.62 8.06
N LEU A 64 -5.48 5.61 7.83
CA LEU A 64 -6.28 6.83 7.64
C LEU A 64 -6.19 7.77 8.85
N LEU A 65 -6.30 7.23 10.07
CA LEU A 65 -6.22 8.01 11.29
C LEU A 65 -4.80 8.56 11.52
N ALA A 66 -3.77 7.74 11.31
CA ALA A 66 -2.39 8.17 11.39
C ALA A 66 -2.10 9.27 10.35
N GLY A 67 -2.56 9.10 9.11
CA GLY A 67 -2.53 10.12 8.07
C GLY A 67 -3.24 11.40 8.50
N ALA A 68 -4.47 11.30 9.01
CA ALA A 68 -5.23 12.47 9.45
C ALA A 68 -4.58 13.21 10.63
N VAL A 69 -4.08 12.48 11.63
CA VAL A 69 -3.51 13.04 12.87
C VAL A 69 -2.09 13.56 12.67
N LEU A 70 -1.23 12.80 11.99
CA LEU A 70 0.20 13.14 11.85
C LEU A 70 0.48 14.05 10.67
N THR A 71 -0.34 13.99 9.61
CA THR A 71 -0.12 14.82 8.41
C THR A 71 -0.74 16.20 8.61
N GLY A 72 -1.86 16.29 9.34
CA GLY A 72 -2.67 17.51 9.42
C GLY A 72 -3.19 17.91 8.04
N ARG A 73 -4.36 18.54 7.93
CA ARG A 73 -4.93 18.96 6.63
C ARG A 73 -4.10 20.03 5.87
N LYS A 74 -2.86 20.31 6.27
CA LYS A 74 -1.93 21.27 5.67
C LYS A 74 -0.62 20.60 5.25
N LEU A 75 -0.67 19.72 4.26
CA LEU A 75 0.43 19.57 3.32
C LEU A 75 -0.09 19.85 1.91
N GLN A 76 -0.63 21.06 1.75
CA GLN A 76 -0.55 21.76 0.49
C GLN A 76 0.95 21.91 0.14
N GLN A 77 1.32 21.42 -1.03
CA GLN A 77 2.44 21.94 -1.83
C GLN A 77 3.86 21.78 -1.24
N ARG A 78 4.41 20.57 -1.18
CA ARG A 78 5.87 20.42 -1.30
C ARG A 78 6.25 19.35 -2.31
N GLN A 79 7.06 19.79 -3.28
CA GLN A 79 7.49 19.08 -4.48
C GLN A 79 8.37 17.88 -4.14
N ILE A 80 7.76 16.80 -3.67
CA ILE A 80 8.44 15.51 -3.62
C ILE A 80 8.47 14.99 -5.06
N PRO A 81 9.62 14.56 -5.60
CA PRO A 81 9.69 13.98 -6.93
C PRO A 81 8.90 12.68 -6.93
N GLY A 82 7.62 12.75 -7.33
CA GLY A 82 6.66 11.64 -7.27
C GLY A 82 7.15 10.38 -7.99
N ARG A 83 8.10 10.52 -8.91
CA ARG A 83 8.73 9.41 -9.62
C ARG A 83 9.44 8.42 -8.68
N SER A 84 10.14 8.87 -7.64
CA SER A 84 10.82 7.96 -6.69
C SER A 84 9.83 7.21 -5.79
N VAL A 85 8.76 7.87 -5.36
CA VAL A 85 7.69 7.25 -4.56
C VAL A 85 6.92 6.22 -5.40
N VAL A 86 6.61 6.55 -6.65
CA VAL A 86 5.95 5.63 -7.58
C VAL A 86 6.82 4.40 -7.87
N VAL A 87 8.13 4.57 -8.06
CA VAL A 87 9.03 3.41 -8.23
C VAL A 87 9.06 2.56 -6.96
N GLY A 88 9.23 3.18 -5.77
CA GLY A 88 9.12 2.45 -4.50
C GLY A 88 7.81 1.69 -4.38
N LEU A 89 6.69 2.31 -4.74
CA LEU A 89 5.38 1.67 -4.74
C LEU A 89 5.32 0.45 -5.65
N VAL A 90 5.70 0.60 -6.92
CA VAL A 90 5.67 -0.48 -7.91
C VAL A 90 6.55 -1.64 -7.44
N THR A 91 7.75 -1.35 -6.97
CA THR A 91 8.68 -2.37 -6.50
C THR A 91 8.20 -3.02 -5.19
N GLY A 92 7.53 -2.27 -4.32
CA GLY A 92 6.87 -2.78 -3.11
C GLY A 92 5.70 -3.70 -3.43
N VAL A 93 4.84 -3.33 -4.39
CA VAL A 93 3.74 -4.18 -4.85
C VAL A 93 4.29 -5.48 -5.45
N ILE A 94 5.32 -5.40 -6.31
CA ILE A 94 5.98 -6.59 -6.87
C ILE A 94 6.55 -7.46 -5.74
N GLY A 95 7.26 -6.86 -4.79
CA GLY A 95 7.82 -7.56 -3.64
C GLY A 95 6.74 -8.21 -2.77
N MET A 96 5.58 -7.56 -2.58
CA MET A 96 4.44 -8.12 -1.84
C MET A 96 3.93 -9.42 -2.47
N PHE A 97 3.86 -9.48 -3.79
CA PHE A 97 3.45 -10.69 -4.50
C PHE A 97 4.52 -11.79 -4.46
N LEU A 98 5.81 -11.43 -4.39
CA LEU A 98 6.92 -12.39 -4.31
C LEU A 98 7.14 -12.94 -2.90
N ILE A 99 7.05 -12.10 -1.87
CA ILE A 99 7.22 -12.44 -0.47
C ILE A 99 6.12 -11.73 0.32
N PRO A 100 4.99 -12.42 0.59
CA PRO A 100 3.89 -11.84 1.36
C PRO A 100 4.38 -11.26 2.68
N VAL A 101 3.83 -10.11 3.10
CA VAL A 101 4.20 -9.35 4.30
C VAL A 101 5.57 -8.65 4.21
N VAL A 102 6.65 -9.37 3.93
CA VAL A 102 8.02 -8.82 4.04
C VAL A 102 8.48 -8.14 2.75
N GLY A 103 8.16 -8.73 1.60
CA GLY A 103 8.61 -8.22 0.30
C GLY A 103 8.00 -6.87 -0.05
N LEU A 104 6.92 -6.50 0.60
CA LEU A 104 6.37 -5.15 0.55
C LEU A 104 7.30 -4.11 1.17
N PHE A 105 7.71 -4.30 2.43
CA PHE A 105 8.60 -3.36 3.13
C PHE A 105 9.96 -3.31 2.45
N VAL A 106 10.49 -4.49 2.11
CA VAL A 106 11.78 -4.63 1.44
C VAL A 106 11.72 -4.05 0.03
N GLY A 107 10.67 -4.36 -0.74
CA GLY A 107 10.48 -3.85 -2.10
C GLY A 107 10.25 -2.35 -2.14
N PHE A 108 9.47 -1.80 -1.20
CA PHE A 108 9.27 -0.35 -1.10
C PHE A 108 10.55 0.37 -0.70
N ALA A 109 11.24 -0.11 0.34
CA ALA A 109 12.50 0.47 0.79
C ALA A 109 13.60 0.37 -0.29
N ALA A 110 13.75 -0.81 -0.92
CA ALA A 110 14.73 -1.05 -1.96
C ALA A 110 14.40 -0.28 -3.25
N GLY A 111 13.13 -0.22 -3.65
CA GLY A 111 12.68 0.51 -4.84
C GLY A 111 12.85 2.02 -4.69
N LEU A 112 12.51 2.55 -3.51
CA LEU A 112 12.72 3.96 -3.21
C LEU A 112 14.22 4.31 -3.20
N PHE A 113 15.04 3.46 -2.56
CA PHE A 113 16.49 3.60 -2.53
C PHE A 113 17.10 3.53 -3.93
N ALA A 114 16.75 2.52 -4.73
CA ALA A 114 17.26 2.32 -6.08
C ALA A 114 16.86 3.48 -7.03
N SER A 115 15.64 4.00 -6.89
CA SER A 115 15.18 5.14 -7.69
C SER A 115 15.94 6.43 -7.34
N GLU A 116 16.19 6.69 -6.06
CA GLU A 116 16.96 7.86 -5.66
C GLU A 116 18.44 7.72 -6.06
N PHE A 117 19.00 6.51 -5.93
CA PHE A 117 20.35 6.18 -6.37
C PHE A 117 20.53 6.37 -7.87
N ALA A 118 19.58 5.91 -8.69
CA ALA A 118 19.60 6.08 -10.14
C ALA A 118 19.51 7.56 -10.57
N ARG A 119 18.81 8.41 -9.79
CA ARG A 119 18.68 9.85 -10.08
C ARG A 119 19.94 10.63 -9.73
N GLN A 120 20.62 10.29 -8.63
CA GLN A 120 21.75 11.08 -8.13
C GLN A 120 23.13 10.54 -8.52
N ARG A 121 23.25 9.26 -8.92
CA ARG A 121 24.51 8.59 -9.31
C ARG A 121 25.68 8.75 -8.32
N GLN A 122 25.42 9.17 -7.07
CA GLN A 122 26.40 9.32 -5.99
C GLN A 122 25.80 8.80 -4.67
N PHE A 123 26.50 7.88 -4.01
CA PHE A 123 26.01 7.11 -2.85
C PHE A 123 25.72 7.96 -1.59
N ALA A 124 26.51 8.99 -1.31
CA ALA A 124 26.41 9.77 -0.06
C ALA A 124 25.29 10.84 -0.05
N PRO A 125 25.05 11.62 -1.14
CA PRO A 125 23.95 12.58 -1.20
C PRO A 125 22.57 11.92 -1.34
N ALA A 126 22.52 10.71 -1.93
CA ALA A 126 21.27 9.98 -2.13
C ALA A 126 20.62 9.55 -0.80
N LEU A 127 21.40 9.11 0.19
CA LEU A 127 20.86 8.74 1.51
C LEU A 127 20.29 9.95 2.27
N SER A 128 21.00 11.07 2.26
CA SER A 128 20.55 12.28 2.96
C SER A 128 19.33 12.90 2.27
N SER A 129 19.28 12.85 0.94
CA SER A 129 18.15 13.33 0.14
C SER A 129 16.93 12.40 0.21
N SER A 130 17.12 11.06 0.24
CA SER A 130 16.05 10.10 0.52
C SER A 130 15.50 10.30 1.92
N GLY A 131 16.36 10.45 2.93
CA GLY A 131 15.95 10.72 4.31
C GLY A 131 15.23 12.06 4.46
N ALA A 132 15.69 13.10 3.76
CA ALA A 132 15.03 14.39 3.71
C ALA A 132 13.70 14.35 2.95
N ALA A 133 13.59 13.59 1.86
CA ALA A 133 12.36 13.37 1.12
C ALA A 133 11.35 12.54 1.94
N LEU A 134 11.80 11.52 2.67
CA LEU A 134 10.96 10.75 3.62
C LEU A 134 10.46 11.67 4.75
N LYS A 135 11.35 12.45 5.35
CA LYS A 135 10.97 13.46 6.36
C LYS A 135 10.03 14.53 5.79
N ALA A 136 10.21 14.93 4.53
CA ALA A 136 9.40 15.95 3.85
C ALA A 136 8.04 15.42 3.35
N THR A 137 7.93 14.11 3.06
CA THR A 137 6.67 13.42 2.73
C THR A 137 5.72 13.38 3.92
N GLY A 138 6.25 13.58 5.13
CA GLY A 138 5.46 13.56 6.36
C GLY A 138 5.29 12.12 6.86
N ILE A 139 5.54 11.95 8.15
CA ILE A 139 5.45 10.65 8.83
C ILE A 139 4.05 10.06 8.67
N GLY A 140 3.01 10.90 8.62
CA GLY A 140 1.63 10.43 8.45
C GLY A 140 1.37 9.73 7.11
N ILE A 141 1.84 10.27 5.98
CA ILE A 141 1.66 9.64 4.66
C ILE A 141 2.44 8.32 4.58
N LEU A 142 3.64 8.27 5.15
CA LEU A 142 4.44 7.03 5.16
C LEU A 142 3.77 5.93 6.00
N VAL A 143 3.22 6.31 7.15
CA VAL A 143 2.50 5.38 8.03
C VAL A 143 1.21 4.93 7.36
N GLU A 144 0.46 5.83 6.74
CA GLU A 144 -0.75 5.49 5.98
C GLU A 144 -0.42 4.53 4.82
N LEU A 145 0.62 4.83 4.05
CA LEU A 145 1.07 3.97 2.96
C LEU A 145 1.52 2.60 3.45
N GLY A 146 2.31 2.53 4.53
CA GLY A 146 2.74 1.27 5.14
C GLY A 146 1.56 0.41 5.60
N LEU A 147 0.57 1.03 6.22
CA LEU A 147 -0.64 0.34 6.70
C LEU A 147 -1.58 -0.08 5.56
N ALA A 148 -1.73 0.76 4.53
CA ALA A 148 -2.47 0.44 3.31
C ALA A 148 -1.86 -0.78 2.59
N LEU A 149 -0.54 -0.81 2.50
CA LEU A 149 0.17 -1.90 1.87
C LEU A 149 0.15 -3.19 2.71
N LEU A 150 0.21 -3.08 4.04
CA LEU A 150 -0.02 -4.21 4.96
C LEU A 150 -1.42 -4.80 4.78
N ALA A 151 -2.46 -3.96 4.64
CA ALA A 151 -3.82 -4.41 4.36
C ALA A 151 -3.89 -5.17 3.02
N GLY A 152 -3.19 -4.70 1.98
CA GLY A 152 -3.04 -5.42 0.72
C GLY A 152 -2.35 -6.79 0.88
N SER A 153 -1.34 -6.89 1.76
CA SER A 153 -0.63 -8.14 2.02
C SER A 153 -1.53 -9.17 2.71
N VAL A 154 -2.33 -8.73 3.67
CA VAL A 154 -3.33 -9.56 4.35
C VAL A 154 -4.34 -10.12 3.35
N TRP A 155 -4.77 -9.32 2.37
CA TRP A 155 -5.62 -9.78 1.29
C TRP A 155 -4.96 -10.85 0.43
N VAL A 156 -3.70 -10.66 0.00
CA VAL A 156 -2.96 -11.68 -0.79
C VAL A 156 -2.90 -13.00 -0.04
N ILE A 157 -2.61 -12.98 1.27
CA ILE A 157 -2.61 -14.19 2.11
C ILE A 157 -4.01 -14.81 2.16
N GLY A 158 -5.04 -13.98 2.36
CA GLY A 158 -6.43 -14.45 2.35
C GLY A 158 -6.81 -15.15 1.05
N VAL A 159 -6.40 -14.58 -0.10
CA VAL A 159 -6.60 -15.17 -1.43
C VAL A 159 -5.92 -16.53 -1.50
N TRP A 160 -4.63 -16.62 -1.14
CA TRP A 160 -3.89 -17.88 -1.12
C TRP A 160 -4.56 -18.94 -0.24
N VAL A 161 -4.93 -18.58 0.98
CA VAL A 161 -5.59 -19.50 1.92
C VAL A 161 -6.94 -19.95 1.38
N HIS A 162 -7.74 -19.04 0.82
CA HIS A 162 -9.04 -19.38 0.27
C HIS A 162 -8.92 -20.35 -0.91
N PHE A 163 -8.12 -20.03 -1.93
CA PHE A 163 -8.01 -20.90 -3.11
C PHE A 163 -7.19 -22.17 -2.87
N ALA A 164 -6.42 -22.27 -1.78
CA ALA A 164 -5.77 -23.52 -1.37
C ALA A 164 -6.71 -24.47 -0.59
N THR A 165 -7.87 -23.98 -0.13
CA THR A 165 -8.80 -24.74 0.74
C THR A 165 -10.15 -25.04 0.08
N VAL A 166 -10.36 -24.61 -1.17
CA VAL A 166 -11.60 -24.76 -1.96
C VAL A 166 -11.31 -25.62 -3.17
#